data_AF-A0A1V6EN96-F1
#
_entry.id   AF-A0A1V6EN96-F1
#
_cell.length_a   1.000
_cell.length_b   1.000
_cell.length_c   1.000
_cell.angle_alpha   90.00
_cell.angle_beta   90.00
_cell.angle_gamma   90.00
#
_symmetry.space_group_name_H-M   'P 1'
#
loop_
_entity.id
_entity.type
_entity.pdbx_description
1 polymer ?
#
loop_
_entity_poly.entity_id
_entity_poly.type
_entity_poly.pdbx_seq_one_letter_code
_entity_poly.pdbx_strand_id
1 'polypeptide(L)' 'MIEPLRTLRLIHYSAWLARRWNDPIFPVNFPWFGSSDYWRGQVDTLHEQIEAMQEQPLDCG' A
#
# COMPACT_ATOMS: atom_id res chain seq x y z
N MET A 1 -9.47 9.18 -9.21
CA MET A 1 -9.70 8.26 -8.08
C MET A 1 -9.27 8.99 -6.84
N ILE A 2 -10.10 9.05 -5.79
CA ILE A 2 -9.81 9.83 -4.57
C ILE A 2 -8.70 9.12 -3.77
N GLU A 3 -7.70 9.88 -3.32
CA GLU A 3 -6.48 9.47 -2.61
C GLU A 3 -6.78 8.56 -1.40
N PRO A 4 -7.79 8.82 -0.54
CA PRO A 4 -8.11 7.94 0.59
C PRO A 4 -8.51 6.51 0.16
N LEU A 5 -9.20 6.36 -0.98
CA LEU A 5 -9.60 5.04 -1.49
C LEU A 5 -8.39 4.27 -2.05
N ARG A 6 -7.39 4.98 -2.58
CA ARG A 6 -6.12 4.37 -3.04
C ARG A 6 -5.34 3.85 -1.84
N THR A 7 -5.21 4.65 -0.78
CA THR A 7 -4.60 4.24 0.49
C THR A 7 -5.28 3.02 1.11
N LEU A 8 -6.62 3.04 1.17
CA LEU A 8 -7.39 1.92 1.70
C LEU A 8 -7.13 0.64 0.89
N ARG A 9 -7.09 0.74 -0.44
CA ARG A 9 -6.80 -0.40 -1.32
C ARG A 9 -5.41 -0.99 -1.07
N LEU A 10 -4.40 -0.14 -0.86
CA LEU A 10 -3.03 -0.58 -0.55
C LEU A 10 -2.98 -1.37 0.77
N ILE A 11 -3.58 -0.82 1.84
CA ILE A 11 -3.64 -1.49 3.14
C ILE A 11 -4.39 -2.83 3.05
N HIS A 12 -5.54 -2.84 2.36
CA HIS A 12 -6.32 -4.06 2.18
C HIS A 12 -5.57 -5.14 1.40
N TYR A 13 -4.77 -4.75 0.40
CA TYR A 13 -3.96 -5.69 -0.37
C TYR A 13 -2.90 -6.36 0.49
N SER A 14 -2.14 -5.59 1.27
CA SER A 14 -1.13 -6.13 2.20
C SER A 14 -1.75 -7.03 3.27
N ALA A 15 -2.92 -6.64 3.80
CA ALA A 15 -3.67 -7.46 4.77
C ALA A 15 -4.21 -8.76 4.16
N TRP A 16 -4.70 -8.71 2.93
CA TRP A 16 -5.14 -9.91 2.20
C TRP A 16 -3.98 -10.90 1.99
N LEU A 17 -2.81 -10.37 1.65
CA LEU A 17 -1.62 -11.16 1.41
C LEU A 17 -1.12 -11.82 2.72
N ALA A 18 -1.12 -11.07 3.83
CA ALA A 18 -0.77 -11.60 5.15
C ALA A 18 -1.73 -12.70 5.64
N ARG A 19 -3.05 -12.54 5.42
CA ARG A 19 -4.06 -13.54 5.84
C ARG A 19 -3.90 -14.88 5.13
N ARG A 20 -3.39 -14.87 3.90
CA ARG A 20 -3.18 -16.08 3.09
C ARG A 20 -1.75 -16.59 3.13
N TRP A 21 -0.88 -16.01 3.96
CA TRP A 21 0.53 -16.40 4.01
C TRP A 21 0.78 -17.85 4.45
N ASN A 22 -0.18 -18.45 5.16
CA ASN A 22 -0.13 -19.87 5.55
C ASN A 22 -0.34 -20.84 4.37
N ASP A 23 -0.80 -20.37 3.21
CA ASP A 23 -0.93 -21.19 2.01
C ASP A 23 0.46 -21.30 1.33
N PRO A 24 0.98 -22.52 1.11
CA PRO A 24 2.31 -22.73 0.52
C PRO A 24 2.49 -22.14 -0.88
N ILE A 25 1.41 -21.82 -1.60
CA ILE A 25 1.46 -21.18 -2.92
C ILE A 25 1.88 -19.70 -2.80
N PHE A 26 1.63 -19.06 -1.66
CA PHE A 26 1.87 -17.62 -1.47
C PHE A 26 3.35 -17.25 -1.37
N PRO A 27 4.18 -17.91 -0.55
CA PRO A 27 5.62 -17.67 -0.54
C PRO A 27 6.30 -17.88 -1.91
N VAL A 28 5.75 -18.79 -2.73
CA VAL A 28 6.27 -19.10 -4.07
C VAL A 28 5.94 -17.98 -5.07
N ASN A 29 4.71 -17.47 -5.04
CA ASN A 29 4.28 -16.41 -5.98
C ASN A 29 4.67 -15.00 -5.50
N PHE A 30 4.85 -14.81 -4.19
CA PHE A 30 5.13 -13.53 -3.55
C PHE A 30 6.36 -13.61 -2.63
N PRO A 31 7.54 -14.03 -3.14
CA PRO A 31 8.75 -14.20 -2.31
C PRO A 31 9.29 -12.87 -1.76
N TRP A 32 8.92 -11.75 -2.37
CA TRP A 32 9.26 -10.40 -1.92
C TRP A 32 8.40 -9.93 -0.74
N PHE A 33 7.24 -10.57 -0.50
CA PHE A 33 6.34 -10.18 0.57
C PHE A 33 6.95 -10.55 1.92
N GLY A 34 7.04 -9.57 2.83
CA GLY A 34 7.74 -9.73 4.11
C GLY A 34 9.20 -9.25 4.08
N SER A 35 9.76 -8.92 2.92
CA SER A 35 11.10 -8.33 2.85
C SER A 35 11.12 -6.89 3.41
N SER A 36 12.29 -6.47 3.92
CA SER A 36 12.45 -5.09 4.41
C SER A 36 12.26 -4.06 3.30
N ASP A 37 12.66 -4.36 2.07
CA ASP A 37 12.55 -3.45 0.93
C ASP A 37 11.09 -3.22 0.53
N TYR A 38 10.28 -4.30 0.53
CA TYR A 38 8.84 -4.19 0.29
C TYR A 38 8.16 -3.30 1.33
N TRP A 39 8.42 -3.54 2.63
CA TRP A 39 7.80 -2.75 3.70
C TRP A 39 8.26 -1.29 3.69
N ARG A 40 9.52 -1.03 3.31
CA ARG A 40 10.02 0.34 3.12
C ARG A 40 9.25 1.05 2.01
N GLY A 41 9.14 0.44 0.83
CA GLY A 41 8.37 1.02 -0.28
C GLY A 41 6.88 1.21 0.05
N GLN A 42 6.28 0.31 0.84
CA GLN A 42 4.91 0.48 1.32
C GLN A 42 4.77 1.71 2.23
N VAL A 43 5.71 1.92 3.16
CA VAL A 43 5.70 3.08 4.05
C VAL A 43 5.89 4.38 3.25
N ASP A 44 6.84 4.41 2.32
CA ASP A 44 7.09 5.57 1.47
C ASP A 44 5.83 5.93 0.65
N THR A 45 5.19 4.94 0.04
CA THR A 45 3.93 5.12 -0.70
C THR A 45 2.81 5.68 0.20
N LEU A 46 2.71 5.21 1.46
CA LEU A 46 1.70 5.71 2.39
C LEU A 46 1.96 7.16 2.78
N HIS A 47 3.22 7.57 2.97
CA HIS A 47 3.57 8.97 3.19
C HIS A 47 3.20 9.85 2.01
N GLU A 48 3.51 9.44 0.78
CA GLU A 48 3.10 10.17 -0.44
C GLU A 48 1.58 10.31 -0.52
N GLN A 49 0.82 9.28 -0.16
CA GLN A 49 -0.65 9.39 -0.11
C GLN A 49 -1.13 10.36 0.96
N ILE A 50 -0.48 10.40 2.14
CA ILE A 50 -0.81 11.36 3.19
C ILE A 50 -0.56 12.79 2.71
N GLU A 51 0.59 13.03 2.08
CA GLU A 51 0.92 14.34 1.51
C GLU A 51 -0.11 14.74 0.44
N ALA A 52 -0.43 13.85 -0.49
CA ALA A 52 -1.43 14.10 -1.53
C ALA A 52 -2.86 14.35 -0.99
N MET A 53 -3.20 13.78 0.18
CA MET A 53 -4.48 14.07 0.87
C MET A 53 -4.45 15.41 1.62
N GLN A 54 -3.26 15.90 1.99
CA GLN A 54 -3.06 17.18 2.68
C GLN A 54 -2.85 18.36 1.72
N GLU A 55 -2.42 18.11 0.49
CA GLU A 55 -2.41 19.13 -0.55
C GLU A 55 -3.83 19.65 -0.78
N GLN A 56 -4.02 20.95 -0.54
CA GLN A 56 -5.29 21.61 -0.85
C GLN A 56 -5.57 21.41 -2.34
N PRO A 57 -6.81 21.05 -2.74
CA PRO A 57 -7.15 20.93 -4.15
C PRO A 57 -6.77 22.24 -4.83
N LEU A 58 -5.96 22.16 -5.90
CA LEU A 58 -5.45 23.32 -6.63
C LEU A 58 -6.59 24.33 -6.85
N ASP A 59 -6.50 25.46 -6.17
CA ASP A 59 -7.48 26.54 -6.26
C ASP A 59 -7.32 27.17 -7.65
N CYS A 60 -8.16 26.74 -8.59
CA CYS A 60 -8.30 27.43 -9.87
C CYS A 60 -9.10 28.71 -9.60
N GLY A 61 -8.37 29.81 -9.34
CA GLY A 61 -8.94 31.16 -9.34
C GLY A 61 -9.59 31.55 -10.66
#